data_AF-A0A8J4F3W0-F1
#
_entry.id   AF-A0A8J4F3W0-F1
#
_cell.length_a   1.000
_cell.length_b   1.000
_cell.length_c   1.000
_cell.angle_alpha   90.00
_cell.angle_beta   90.00
_cell.angle_gamma   90.00
#
_symmetry.space_group_name_H-M   'P 1'
#
loop_
_entity.id
_entity.type
_entity.pdbx_description
1 polymer ?
#
loop_
_entity_poly.entity_id
_entity_poly.type
_entity_poly.pdbx_seq_one_letter_code
_entity_poly.pdbx_strand_id
1 'polypeptide(L)'
;MDELAYSLNGENVHYGTPINPAAPGRIPGGSSSGSAVAVACGDVDIGLGTDTGGSIRVPASFCGLLGIRPSWGRVSAEGTAALAPSFTTPGWCVGLGQATWRRKRARKAGLPHEGYDGPVMAWCQILCKWPRGPHPLARR
;
A
#
# COMPACT_ATOMS: atom_id res chain seq x y z
N MET A 1 -4.29 -6.50 -3.35
CA MET A 1 -4.55 -6.78 -1.93
C MET A 1 -5.11 -8.19 -1.85
N ASP A 2 -4.77 -8.97 -0.82
CA ASP A 2 -5.45 -10.25 -0.58
C ASP A 2 -6.94 -10.00 -0.34
N GLU A 3 -7.80 -10.88 -0.85
CA GLU A 3 -9.25 -10.75 -0.69
C GLU A 3 -9.65 -10.62 0.79
N LEU A 4 -10.49 -9.63 1.09
CA LEU A 4 -10.95 -9.28 2.45
C LEU A 4 -9.82 -9.03 3.47
N ALA A 5 -8.62 -8.71 3.00
CA ALA A 5 -7.42 -8.57 3.82
C ALA A 5 -7.02 -9.86 4.59
N TYR A 6 -7.54 -11.04 4.22
CA TYR A 6 -7.40 -12.28 4.97
C TYR A 6 -6.27 -13.19 4.46
N SER A 7 -5.06 -12.64 4.36
CA SER A 7 -3.82 -13.35 4.05
C SER A 7 -2.64 -12.38 4.18
N LEU A 8 -1.42 -12.92 4.11
CA LEU A 8 -0.17 -12.16 4.12
C LEU A 8 0.69 -12.41 2.86
N ASN A 9 0.15 -13.10 1.86
CA ASN A 9 0.91 -13.43 0.64
C ASN A 9 0.86 -12.30 -0.40
N GLY A 10 -0.24 -11.55 -0.47
CA GLY A 10 -0.48 -10.56 -1.51
C GLY A 10 -1.05 -11.14 -2.80
N GLU A 11 -1.52 -12.39 -2.75
CA GLU A 11 -2.06 -13.12 -3.88
C GLU A 11 -3.58 -12.89 -3.97
N ASN A 12 -4.08 -12.69 -5.18
CA ASN A 12 -5.50 -12.45 -5.40
C ASN A 12 -5.95 -13.12 -6.70
N VAL A 13 -6.90 -14.04 -6.61
CA VAL A 13 -7.39 -14.80 -7.78
C VAL A 13 -8.24 -13.94 -8.72
N HIS A 14 -8.90 -12.90 -8.21
CA HIS A 14 -9.83 -12.06 -8.97
C HIS A 14 -9.10 -10.95 -9.74
N TYR A 15 -8.02 -10.42 -9.17
CA TYR A 15 -7.30 -9.25 -9.71
C TYR A 15 -5.83 -9.53 -10.03
N GLY A 16 -5.32 -10.71 -9.69
CA GLY A 16 -3.91 -11.07 -9.86
C GLY A 16 -2.99 -10.58 -8.73
N THR A 17 -1.77 -11.09 -8.77
CA THR A 17 -0.70 -10.81 -7.79
C THR A 17 0.23 -9.73 -8.34
N PRO A 18 0.42 -8.58 -7.66
CA PRO A 18 1.42 -7.60 -8.04
C PRO A 18 2.83 -8.20 -7.99
N ILE A 19 3.68 -7.86 -8.96
CA ILE A 19 5.06 -8.35 -9.00
C ILE A 19 5.86 -7.70 -7.86
N ASN A 20 6.59 -8.51 -7.08
CA ASN A 20 7.53 -7.98 -6.09
C ASN A 20 8.75 -7.37 -6.81
N PRO A 21 8.95 -6.06 -6.77
CA PRO A 21 10.03 -5.43 -7.52
C PRO A 21 11.38 -5.54 -6.78
N ALA A 22 11.41 -5.96 -5.51
CA ALA A 22 12.65 -6.26 -4.78
C ALA A 22 13.12 -7.70 -5.01
N ALA A 23 12.22 -8.62 -5.36
CA ALA A 23 12.52 -10.02 -5.66
C ALA A 23 11.54 -10.60 -6.70
N PRO A 24 11.76 -10.38 -8.01
CA PRO A 24 10.89 -10.91 -9.06
C PRO A 24 10.70 -12.43 -8.96
N GLY A 25 9.47 -12.90 -9.19
CA GLY A 25 9.10 -14.32 -9.03
C GLY A 25 8.83 -14.76 -7.59
N ARG A 26 8.95 -13.86 -6.61
CA ARG A 26 8.51 -14.07 -5.23
C ARG A 26 7.24 -13.26 -4.94
N ILE A 27 6.51 -13.68 -3.91
CA ILE A 27 5.34 -12.95 -3.45
C ILE A 27 5.73 -11.54 -2.93
N PRO A 28 4.88 -10.52 -3.15
CA PRO A 28 5.11 -9.17 -2.62
C PRO A 28 4.78 -9.06 -1.13
N GLY A 29 4.14 -10.08 -0.55
CA GLY A 29 3.54 -10.01 0.78
C GLY A 29 2.21 -9.26 0.75
N GLY A 30 1.45 -9.34 1.83
CA GLY A 30 0.10 -8.80 1.90
C GLY A 30 -0.39 -8.53 3.32
N SER A 31 -1.60 -8.05 3.52
CA SER A 31 -2.61 -7.82 2.46
C SER A 31 -2.48 -6.52 1.68
N SER A 32 -1.64 -5.58 2.09
CA SER A 32 -1.44 -4.30 1.40
C SER A 32 -0.45 -4.39 0.22
N SER A 33 -0.49 -5.47 -0.55
CA SER A 33 0.48 -5.79 -1.63
C SER A 33 0.59 -4.70 -2.69
N GLY A 34 -0.55 -4.21 -3.20
CA GLY A 34 -0.58 -3.19 -4.24
C GLY A 34 0.06 -1.87 -3.78
N SER A 35 -0.22 -1.45 -2.54
CA SER A 35 0.35 -0.22 -1.97
C SER A 35 1.86 -0.31 -1.80
N ALA A 36 2.37 -1.45 -1.30
CA ALA A 36 3.80 -1.65 -1.16
C ALA A 36 4.50 -1.73 -2.53
N VAL A 37 3.94 -2.46 -3.49
CA VAL A 37 4.55 -2.56 -4.84
C VAL A 37 4.55 -1.20 -5.53
N ALA A 38 3.46 -0.42 -5.47
CA ALA A 38 3.41 0.92 -6.06
C ALA A 38 4.49 1.86 -5.48
N VAL A 39 4.71 1.84 -4.16
CA VAL A 39 5.79 2.62 -3.53
C VAL A 39 7.16 2.09 -3.93
N ALA A 40 7.36 0.77 -3.95
CA ALA A 40 8.65 0.14 -4.26
C ALA A 40 9.06 0.29 -5.74
N CYS A 41 8.08 0.39 -6.64
CA CYS A 41 8.27 0.81 -8.02
C CYS A 41 8.49 2.32 -8.13
N GLY A 42 8.09 3.10 -7.12
CA GLY A 42 8.19 4.56 -7.04
C GLY A 42 7.03 5.29 -7.74
N ASP A 43 5.93 4.58 -8.03
CA ASP A 43 4.73 5.15 -8.68
C ASP A 43 4.08 6.22 -7.81
N VAL A 44 4.19 6.02 -6.49
CA VAL A 44 3.70 6.93 -5.45
C VAL A 44 4.75 7.08 -4.36
N ASP A 45 4.69 8.19 -3.63
CA ASP A 45 5.58 8.46 -2.49
C ASP A 45 5.19 7.70 -1.22
N ILE A 46 3.88 7.50 -1.03
CA ILE A 46 3.29 6.91 0.16
C ILE A 46 2.20 5.93 -0.27
N GLY A 47 2.21 4.73 0.31
CA GLY A 47 1.20 3.71 0.11
C GLY A 47 0.40 3.50 1.40
N LEU A 48 -0.93 3.61 1.33
CA LEU A 48 -1.82 3.39 2.48
C LEU A 48 -2.30 1.94 2.54
N GLY A 49 -2.63 1.46 3.73
CA GLY A 49 -3.22 0.14 3.92
C GLY A 49 -3.80 -0.04 5.32
N THR A 50 -4.18 -1.28 5.61
CA THR A 50 -4.56 -1.72 6.96
C THR A 50 -3.60 -2.80 7.43
N ASP A 51 -3.36 -2.85 8.75
CA ASP A 51 -2.53 -3.87 9.38
C ASP A 51 -3.31 -4.46 10.56
N THR A 52 -3.80 -5.68 10.36
CA THR A 52 -4.48 -6.48 11.39
C THR A 52 -3.52 -7.47 12.03
N GLY A 53 -2.79 -8.24 11.20
CA GLY A 53 -1.82 -9.24 11.64
C GLY A 53 -0.41 -9.05 11.08
N GLY A 54 -0.14 -7.95 10.39
CA GLY A 54 1.10 -7.74 9.62
C GLY A 54 0.89 -7.07 8.27
N SER A 55 -0.36 -6.76 7.91
CA SER A 55 -0.75 -6.47 6.53
C SER A 55 -0.15 -5.19 5.91
N ILE A 56 0.57 -4.36 6.67
CA ILE A 56 1.48 -3.33 6.14
C ILE A 56 2.95 -3.74 6.32
N ARG A 57 3.29 -4.23 7.50
CA ARG A 57 4.70 -4.54 7.84
C ARG A 57 5.29 -5.66 7.00
N VAL A 58 4.51 -6.70 6.69
CA VAL A 58 4.92 -7.83 5.84
C VAL A 58 5.24 -7.39 4.40
N PRO A 59 4.29 -6.76 3.66
CA PRO A 59 4.60 -6.34 2.29
C PRO A 59 5.67 -5.24 2.25
N ALA A 60 5.75 -4.37 3.26
CA ALA A 60 6.84 -3.40 3.34
C ALA A 60 8.21 -4.10 3.49
N SER A 61 8.32 -5.10 4.36
CA SER A 61 9.55 -5.90 4.51
C SER A 61 9.95 -6.59 3.20
N PHE A 62 8.99 -7.25 2.54
CA PHE A 62 9.25 -8.01 1.32
C PHE A 62 9.59 -7.14 0.12
N CYS A 63 9.06 -5.92 0.06
CA CYS A 63 9.30 -4.96 -1.02
C CYS A 63 10.43 -3.96 -0.72
N GLY A 64 11.14 -4.10 0.41
CA GLY A 64 12.27 -3.23 0.77
C GLY A 64 11.87 -1.80 1.15
N LEU A 65 10.78 -1.65 1.90
CA LEU A 65 10.17 -0.38 2.31
C LEU A 65 10.14 -0.23 3.83
N LEU A 66 9.90 1.00 4.29
CA LEU A 66 9.51 1.26 5.67
C LEU A 66 8.00 1.13 5.78
N GLY A 67 7.51 0.26 6.67
CA GLY A 67 6.08 0.10 6.95
C GLY A 67 5.75 0.47 8.39
N ILE A 68 4.79 1.37 8.59
CA ILE A 68 4.34 1.82 9.90
C ILE A 68 2.93 1.30 10.15
N ARG A 69 2.80 0.54 11.24
CA ARG A 69 1.54 0.31 11.93
C ARG A 69 1.54 1.14 13.22
N PRO A 70 0.77 2.23 13.31
CA PRO A 70 0.66 3.01 14.53
C PRO A 70 0.11 2.20 15.72
N SER A 71 0.14 2.78 16.91
CA SER A 71 -0.65 2.26 18.04
C SER A 71 -2.13 2.15 17.63
N TRP A 72 -2.79 1.06 18.03
CA TRP A 72 -4.20 0.86 17.70
C TRP A 72 -5.06 2.05 18.19
N GLY A 73 -6.01 2.49 17.37
CA GLY A 73 -6.85 3.66 17.65
C GLY A 73 -6.17 5.03 17.43
N ARG A 74 -4.85 5.08 17.13
CA ARG A 74 -4.15 6.36 16.86
C ARG A 74 -4.67 7.05 15.59
N VAL A 75 -5.05 6.26 14.60
CA VAL A 75 -5.63 6.73 13.33
C VAL A 75 -7.02 6.12 13.24
N SER A 76 -8.02 6.94 12.91
CA SER A 76 -9.39 6.47 12.75
C SER A 76 -9.45 5.42 11.65
N ALA A 77 -10.05 4.27 11.96
CA ALA A 77 -10.35 3.20 11.00
C ALA A 77 -11.73 3.38 10.36
N GLU A 78 -12.42 4.50 10.62
CA GLU A 78 -13.71 4.80 10.01
C GLU A 78 -13.60 4.80 8.48
N GLY A 79 -14.60 4.19 7.82
CA GLY A 79 -14.60 4.01 6.37
C GLY A 79 -13.69 2.90 5.85
N THR A 80 -12.94 2.20 6.71
CA THR A 80 -12.22 0.98 6.31
C THR A 80 -13.09 -0.26 6.41
N ALA A 81 -12.94 -1.19 5.46
CA ALA A 81 -13.48 -2.54 5.59
C ALA A 81 -12.57 -3.34 6.54
N ALA A 82 -12.82 -3.23 7.83
CA ALA A 82 -11.97 -3.84 8.85
C ALA A 82 -12.12 -5.37 8.88
N LEU A 83 -10.99 -6.08 8.79
CA LEU A 83 -10.97 -7.53 8.96
C LEU A 83 -11.31 -7.93 10.41
N ALA A 84 -10.73 -7.23 11.39
CA ALA A 84 -10.99 -7.45 12.80
C ALA A 84 -10.95 -6.10 13.53
N PRO A 85 -12.10 -5.46 13.80
CA PRO A 85 -12.15 -4.07 14.30
C PRO A 85 -11.29 -3.79 15.55
N SER A 86 -11.14 -4.77 16.44
CA SER A 86 -10.31 -4.66 17.64
C SER A 86 -8.79 -4.67 17.38
N PHE A 87 -8.35 -4.96 16.15
CA PHE A 87 -6.94 -5.07 15.78
C PHE A 87 -6.58 -4.28 14.52
N THR A 88 -7.50 -4.16 13.57
CA THR A 88 -7.30 -3.48 12.30
C THR A 88 -6.86 -2.04 12.56
N THR A 89 -5.64 -1.73 12.14
CA THR A 89 -5.04 -0.41 12.30
C THR A 89 -4.68 0.15 10.92
N PRO A 90 -5.19 1.33 10.53
CA PRO A 90 -4.71 2.02 9.33
C PRO A 90 -3.24 2.40 9.49
N GLY A 91 -2.48 2.33 8.40
CA GLY A 91 -1.08 2.75 8.40
C GLY A 91 -0.58 3.02 6.99
N TRP A 92 0.74 3.13 6.85
CA TRP A 92 1.36 3.46 5.58
C TRP A 92 2.74 2.85 5.40
N CYS A 93 3.18 2.80 4.15
CA CYS A 93 4.55 2.46 3.78
C CYS A 93 5.17 3.56 2.90
N VAL A 94 6.48 3.70 2.99
CA VAL A 94 7.28 4.70 2.25
C VAL A 94 8.59 4.10 1.74
N GLY A 95 9.11 4.68 0.66
CA GLY A 95 10.38 4.29 0.05
C GLY A 95 11.57 4.45 0.99
N LEU A 96 12.43 3.45 1.05
CA LEU A 96 13.73 3.53 1.72
C LEU A 96 14.83 3.79 0.68
N GLY A 97 15.44 4.98 0.75
CA GLY A 97 16.75 5.25 0.16
C GLY A 97 16.82 5.34 -1.37
N GLN A 98 18.03 5.10 -1.89
CA GLN A 98 18.40 5.38 -3.27
C GLN A 98 17.64 4.54 -4.30
N ALA A 99 17.25 3.31 -3.99
CA ALA A 99 16.64 2.38 -4.95
C ALA A 99 15.25 2.83 -5.39
N THR A 100 14.38 3.16 -4.44
CA THR A 100 13.04 3.73 -4.73
C THR A 100 13.16 5.08 -5.43
N TRP A 101 14.12 5.91 -5.02
CA TRP A 101 14.41 7.19 -5.67
C TRP A 101 14.86 7.03 -7.13
N ARG A 102 15.75 6.09 -7.42
CA ARG A 102 16.23 5.78 -8.78
C ARG A 102 15.09 5.33 -9.67
N ARG A 103 14.20 4.46 -9.18
CA ARG A 103 13.03 4.00 -9.92
C ARG A 103 12.04 5.13 -10.18
N LYS A 104 11.78 5.98 -9.18
CA LYS A 104 10.97 7.19 -9.34
C LYS A 104 11.55 8.13 -10.41
N ARG A 105 12.88 8.33 -10.41
CA ARG A 105 13.58 9.14 -11.42
C ARG A 105 13.51 8.51 -12.81
N ALA A 106 13.73 7.20 -12.91
CA ALA A 106 13.63 6.45 -14.16
C ALA A 106 12.23 6.57 -14.78
N ARG A 107 11.17 6.47 -13.96
CA ARG A 107 9.80 6.67 -14.41
C ARG A 107 9.50 8.10 -14.84
N LYS A 108 9.99 9.10 -14.10
CA LYS A 108 9.89 10.50 -14.54
C LYS A 108 10.61 10.74 -15.88
N ALA A 109 11.62 9.95 -16.18
CA ALA A 109 12.35 9.98 -17.46
C ALA A 109 11.70 9.15 -18.58
N GLY A 110 10.56 8.50 -18.34
CA GLY A 110 9.84 7.71 -19.36
C GLY A 110 10.53 6.40 -19.74
N LEU A 111 11.41 5.87 -18.89
CA LEU A 111 12.05 4.57 -19.15
C LEU A 111 11.03 3.43 -18.95
N PRO A 112 11.05 2.40 -19.82
CA PRO A 112 10.12 1.28 -19.73
C PRO A 112 10.25 0.55 -18.39
N HIS A 113 9.12 0.11 -17.85
CA HIS A 113 9.07 -0.65 -16.60
C HIS A 113 8.93 -2.14 -16.89
N GLU A 114 9.76 -2.95 -16.26
CA GLU A 114 9.62 -4.40 -16.25
C GLU A 114 8.70 -4.79 -15.08
N GLY A 115 7.37 -4.77 -15.30
CA GLY A 115 6.41 -5.29 -14.32
C GLY A 115 5.00 -4.70 -14.36
N TYR A 116 4.02 -5.60 -14.26
CA TYR A 116 2.56 -5.44 -14.07
C TYR A 116 1.92 -4.15 -14.60
N ASP A 117 1.48 -4.18 -15.86
CA ASP A 117 0.67 -3.15 -16.54
C ASP A 117 -0.83 -3.16 -16.16
N GLY A 118 -1.23 -3.97 -15.17
CA GLY A 118 -2.61 -4.02 -14.70
C GLY A 118 -2.99 -2.77 -13.88
N PRO A 119 -4.29 -2.54 -13.64
CA PRO A 119 -4.82 -1.31 -13.04
C PRO A 119 -4.53 -1.20 -11.53
N VAL A 120 -3.25 -1.14 -11.13
CA VAL A 120 -2.82 -0.81 -9.75
C VAL A 120 -3.28 0.61 -9.39
N MET A 121 -3.43 1.49 -10.39
CA MET A 121 -3.92 2.86 -10.24
C MET A 121 -5.38 2.96 -9.77
N ALA A 122 -6.21 1.92 -9.97
CA ALA A 122 -7.62 1.97 -9.56
C ALA A 122 -7.77 1.95 -8.03
N TRP A 123 -6.85 1.31 -7.30
CA TRP A 123 -6.98 1.14 -5.84
C TRP A 123 -6.29 2.25 -5.05
N CYS A 124 -5.20 2.85 -5.57
CA CYS A 124 -4.55 3.98 -4.92
C CYS A 124 -5.44 5.25 -4.93
N GLN A 125 -6.35 5.38 -5.89
CA GLN A 125 -7.26 6.54 -5.98
C GLN A 125 -8.47 6.46 -5.04
N ILE A 126 -8.83 5.29 -4.51
CA ILE A 126 -10.01 5.16 -3.64
C ILE A 126 -9.79 5.85 -2.27
N LEU A 127 -8.53 6.09 -1.86
CA LEU A 127 -8.23 6.84 -0.64
C LEU A 127 -7.89 8.32 -0.87
N CYS A 128 -7.65 8.74 -2.12
CA CYS A 128 -7.28 10.13 -2.46
C CYS A 128 -8.46 11.01 -2.88
N LYS A 129 -9.67 10.45 -3.09
CA LYS A 129 -10.91 11.22 -3.26
C LYS A 129 -11.73 11.22 -1.98
N TRP A 130 -11.16 11.77 -0.90
CA TRP A 130 -11.95 12.22 0.24
C TRP A 130 -12.85 13.37 -0.22
N PRO A 131 -14.19 13.30 -0.11
CA PRO A 131 -15.02 14.45 -0.36
C PRO A 131 -14.62 15.54 0.64
N ARG A 132 -14.22 16.72 0.13
CA ARG A 132 -14.05 17.92 0.96
C ARG A 132 -15.44 18.38 1.44
N GLY A 133 -16.04 17.62 2.35
CA GLY A 133 -17.16 18.06 3.16
C GLY A 133 -16.67 19.09 4.19
N PRO A 134 -17.48 20.07 4.57
CA PRO A 134 -17.08 21.09 5.53
C PRO A 134 -16.74 20.44 6.88
N HIS A 135 -15.51 20.68 7.36
CA HIS A 135 -15.04 20.20 8.65
C HIS A 135 -15.72 20.98 9.79
N PRO A 136 -16.38 20.33 10.76
CA PRO A 136 -17.14 21.01 11.83
C PRO A 136 -16.26 21.72 12.90
N LEU A 137 -14.96 21.87 12.67
CA LEU A 137 -14.03 22.53 13.61
C LEU A 137 -13.43 23.83 13.07
N ALA A 138 -13.88 24.33 11.90
CA ALA A 138 -13.43 25.60 11.33
C ALA A 138 -14.18 26.84 11.88
N ARG A 139 -14.78 26.75 13.06
CA ARG A 139 -15.30 27.90 13.80
C ARG A 139 -14.92 27.77 15.27
N ARG A 140 -13.80 28.41 15.63
CA ARG A 140 -13.53 29.07 16.91
C ARG A 140 -12.28 29.94 16.73
#